data_AF-A0A3M8B6D4-F1
#
_entry.id   AF-A0A3M8B6D4-F1
#
_cell.length_a   1.000
_cell.length_b   1.000
_cell.length_c   1.000
_cell.angle_alpha   90.00
_cell.angle_beta   90.00
_cell.angle_gamma   90.00
#
_symmetry.space_group_name_H-M   'P 1'
#
loop_
_entity.id
_entity.type
_entity.pdbx_description
1 polymer ?
#
loop_
_entity_poly.entity_id
_entity_poly.type
_entity_poly.pdbx_seq_one_letter_code
_entity_poly.pdbx_strand_id
1 'polypeptide(L)'
;MNQTNWTWHYLMRSLILAGFAALLSYLIWTEKLGHYLAPKLHALSYVTLGILVILTIVSVRHVFTGNRAYECDCEEAHQLPRTRWGSLVIYSLFLLPILMGFFMPDKILGSAVAENRGVTLLGSDARKLAAVATETGQPEAASQPAGEQGGQAAPPQQANAQGMAETTTGEAQTNESQTAQQPAPPKATEQAASAEATAADTAPNAASQPSGANPSMSEDELKRYFSGGGFGDFYTDIAAAMYKQPVISLHDKIFLDGLTTLELYAKDFAGKQLETLGFVYREPGLGDKQFVVARFSVTCCTADASVFGILVESEDASKWAKDSWVKVRGKLELRQVDGYDMLVLKGAKIEPVKAPKDPYVYYSYEAADIQS
;
A
#
# COMPACT_ATOMS: atom_id res chain seq x y z
N MET A 1 31.11 25.40 35.27
CA MET A 1 30.36 25.81 34.06
C MET A 1 29.60 27.09 34.38
N ASN A 2 29.42 28.02 33.44
CA ASN A 2 28.65 29.25 33.71
C ASN A 2 27.14 28.95 33.74
N GLN A 3 26.44 29.57 34.70
CA GLN A 3 24.97 29.52 34.82
C GLN A 3 24.26 29.92 33.51
N THR A 4 24.81 30.88 32.79
CA THR A 4 24.28 31.37 31.51
C THR A 4 24.13 30.29 30.44
N ASN A 5 24.98 29.25 30.43
CA ASN A 5 24.85 28.15 29.49
C ASN A 5 23.61 27.28 29.83
N TRP A 6 23.37 27.00 31.12
CA TRP A 6 22.24 26.16 31.56
C TRP A 6 20.90 26.79 31.18
N THR A 7 20.69 28.08 31.50
CA THR A 7 19.47 28.81 31.11
C THR A 7 19.26 28.79 29.59
N TRP A 8 20.32 28.92 28.80
CA TRP A 8 20.25 28.83 27.34
C TRP A 8 19.83 27.44 26.86
N HIS A 9 20.31 26.36 27.48
CA HIS A 9 19.90 24.98 27.15
C HIS A 9 18.42 24.71 27.46
N TYR A 10 17.89 25.16 28.61
CA TYR A 10 16.46 25.01 28.92
C TYR A 10 15.58 25.87 27.99
N LEU A 11 16.02 27.08 27.64
CA LEU A 11 15.34 27.95 26.68
C LEU A 11 15.29 27.32 25.27
N MET A 12 16.40 26.75 24.79
CA MET A 12 16.45 26.03 23.50
C MET A 12 15.59 24.75 23.51
N ARG A 13 15.60 23.95 24.58
CA ARG A 13 14.71 22.78 24.72
C ARG A 13 13.23 23.20 24.69
N SER A 14 12.87 24.26 25.40
CA SER A 14 11.49 24.80 25.43
C SER A 14 11.06 25.35 24.06
N LEU A 15 11.96 26.06 23.36
CA LEU A 15 11.68 26.61 22.02
C LEU A 15 11.48 25.51 20.96
N ILE A 16 12.30 24.46 20.99
CA ILE A 16 12.17 23.30 20.09
C ILE A 16 10.86 22.55 20.35
N LEU A 17 10.52 22.31 21.63
CA LEU A 17 9.28 21.64 22.01
C LEU A 17 8.04 22.44 21.61
N ALA A 18 8.05 23.76 21.86
CA ALA A 18 7.03 24.69 21.37
C ALA A 18 6.94 24.71 19.84
N GLY A 19 8.07 24.61 19.13
CA GLY A 19 8.13 24.53 17.68
C GLY A 19 7.47 23.26 17.11
N PHE A 20 7.70 22.09 17.72
CA PHE A 20 6.98 20.86 17.38
C PHE A 20 5.48 20.94 17.71
N ALA A 21 5.11 21.51 18.86
CA ALA A 21 3.71 21.71 19.22
C ALA A 21 3.00 22.66 18.24
N ALA A 22 3.66 23.74 17.82
CA ALA A 22 3.15 24.69 16.84
C ALA A 22 3.04 24.08 15.43
N LEU A 23 4.03 23.28 15.00
CA LEU A 23 3.99 22.57 13.72
C LEU A 23 2.83 21.57 13.67
N LEU A 24 2.66 20.76 14.72
CA LEU A 24 1.57 19.79 14.80
C LEU A 24 0.20 20.49 14.87
N SER A 25 0.09 21.60 15.62
CA SER A 25 -1.10 22.46 15.64
C SER A 25 -1.42 23.02 14.25
N TYR A 26 -0.41 23.44 13.49
CA TYR A 26 -0.56 23.98 12.13
C TYR A 26 -1.06 22.92 11.14
N LEU A 27 -0.48 21.71 11.15
CA LEU A 27 -0.93 20.59 10.31
C LEU A 27 -2.38 20.17 10.61
N ILE A 28 -2.76 20.19 11.89
CA ILE A 28 -4.12 19.88 12.34
C ILE A 28 -5.11 20.99 11.91
N TRP A 29 -4.80 22.26 12.23
CA TRP A 29 -5.70 23.39 11.96
C TRP A 29 -5.96 23.62 10.46
N THR A 30 -4.98 23.29 9.61
CA THR A 30 -5.09 23.48 8.15
C THR A 30 -5.74 22.30 7.42
N GLU A 31 -6.27 21.29 8.12
CA GLU A 31 -6.74 19.99 7.62
C GLU A 31 -5.66 19.14 6.89
N LYS A 32 -4.45 19.68 6.69
CA LYS A 32 -3.34 19.05 5.95
C LYS A 32 -2.80 17.77 6.58
N LEU A 33 -3.10 17.49 7.85
CA LEU A 33 -2.76 16.22 8.49
C LEU A 33 -3.21 15.00 7.65
N GLY A 34 -4.38 15.09 7.00
CA GLY A 34 -4.88 14.04 6.11
C GLY A 34 -4.01 13.78 4.85
N HIS A 35 -3.14 14.70 4.46
CA HIS A 35 -2.17 14.49 3.38
C HIS A 35 -0.94 13.68 3.81
N TYR A 36 -0.69 13.53 5.11
CA TYR A 36 0.50 12.88 5.66
C TYR A 36 0.18 11.61 6.48
N LEU A 37 -0.99 11.54 7.12
CA LEU A 37 -1.35 10.52 8.11
C LEU A 37 -2.77 9.97 7.90
N ALA A 38 -2.94 8.66 8.00
CA ALA A 38 -4.25 8.00 7.84
C ALA A 38 -5.27 8.46 8.91
N PRO A 39 -6.55 8.69 8.56
CA PRO A 39 -7.59 9.19 9.48
C PRO A 39 -7.69 8.45 10.81
N LYS A 40 -7.50 7.12 10.80
CA LYS A 40 -7.53 6.26 12.00
C LYS A 40 -6.49 6.64 13.07
N LEU A 41 -5.41 7.35 12.69
CA LEU A 41 -4.36 7.82 13.60
C LEU A 41 -4.50 9.30 14.01
N HIS A 42 -5.46 10.04 13.46
CA HIS A 42 -5.64 11.46 13.80
C HIS A 42 -5.93 11.64 15.30
N ALA A 43 -6.67 10.72 15.92
CA ALA A 43 -6.89 10.68 17.37
C ALA A 43 -5.58 10.69 18.19
N LEU A 44 -4.58 9.89 17.78
CA LEU A 44 -3.27 9.86 18.43
C LEU A 44 -2.49 11.16 18.22
N SER A 45 -2.68 11.85 17.09
CA SER A 45 -2.07 13.17 16.85
C SER A 45 -2.61 14.24 17.80
N TYR A 46 -3.92 14.23 18.10
CA TYR A 46 -4.52 15.15 19.09
C TYR A 46 -4.01 14.87 20.51
N VAL A 47 -3.90 13.60 20.91
CA VAL A 47 -3.30 13.21 22.21
C VAL A 47 -1.84 13.64 22.29
N THR A 48 -1.06 13.42 21.22
CA THR A 48 0.34 13.85 21.11
C THR A 48 0.46 15.37 21.24
N LEU A 49 -0.40 16.14 20.56
CA LEU A 49 -0.43 17.60 20.70
C LEU A 49 -0.74 18.03 22.14
N GLY A 50 -1.72 17.41 22.79
CA GLY A 50 -2.05 17.68 24.19
C GLY A 50 -0.85 17.47 25.13
N ILE A 51 -0.13 16.35 24.97
CA ILE A 51 1.09 16.05 25.73
C ILE A 51 2.19 17.08 25.44
N LEU A 52 2.45 17.41 24.16
CA LEU A 52 3.45 18.41 23.77
C LEU A 52 3.13 19.81 24.34
N VAL A 53 1.86 20.21 24.37
CA VAL A 53 1.42 21.48 24.96
C VAL A 53 1.63 21.48 26.48
N ILE A 54 1.27 20.40 27.19
CA ILE A 54 1.49 20.27 28.64
C ILE A 54 2.99 20.34 28.97
N LEU A 55 3.83 19.57 28.26
CA LEU A 55 5.29 19.58 28.45
C LEU A 55 5.91 20.95 28.09
N THR A 56 5.37 21.66 27.09
CA THR A 56 5.78 23.02 26.75
C THR A 56 5.45 23.99 27.89
N ILE A 57 4.24 23.95 28.44
CA ILE A 57 3.84 24.79 29.58
C ILE A 57 4.74 24.51 30.81
N VAL A 58 5.03 23.25 31.11
CA VAL A 58 5.89 22.86 32.22
C VAL A 58 7.35 23.34 32.02
N SER A 59 7.92 23.14 30.83
CA SER A 59 9.30 23.57 30.53
C SER A 59 9.46 25.09 30.51
N VAL A 60 8.50 25.83 29.94
CA VAL A 60 8.46 27.29 29.98
C VAL A 60 8.30 27.79 31.43
N ARG A 61 7.45 27.16 32.25
CA ARG A 61 7.35 27.50 33.68
C ARG A 61 8.67 27.29 34.42
N HIS A 62 9.41 26.22 34.12
CA HIS A 62 10.71 25.93 34.72
C HIS A 62 11.76 27.02 34.40
N VAL A 63 11.77 27.55 33.17
CA VAL A 63 12.63 28.69 32.78
C VAL A 63 12.32 29.95 33.61
N PHE A 64 11.06 30.19 33.97
CA PHE A 64 10.65 31.40 34.71
C PHE A 64 10.74 31.27 36.25
N THR A 65 10.42 30.11 36.84
CA THR A 65 10.40 29.98 38.31
C THR A 65 11.77 29.75 38.95
N GLY A 66 12.77 29.37 38.14
CA GLY A 66 14.07 28.88 38.62
C GLY A 66 13.97 27.50 39.28
N ASN A 67 15.13 26.86 39.50
CA ASN A 67 15.20 25.53 40.12
C ASN A 67 14.63 25.56 41.55
N ARG A 68 13.45 24.95 41.72
CA ARG A 68 13.01 24.38 42.99
C ARG A 68 12.88 22.88 42.78
N ALA A 69 13.64 22.13 43.58
CA ALA A 69 13.86 20.70 43.39
C ALA A 69 12.55 19.92 43.22
N TYR A 70 12.36 19.39 42.01
CA TYR A 70 11.49 18.27 41.70
C TYR A 70 12.14 17.49 40.54
N GLU A 71 13.38 17.08 40.79
CA GLU A 71 14.06 16.05 40.01
C GLU A 71 13.31 14.74 40.25
N CYS A 72 12.28 14.47 39.42
CA CYS A 72 11.80 13.10 39.25
C CYS A 72 12.95 12.31 38.63
N ASP A 73 13.35 11.22 39.29
CA ASP A 73 14.67 10.59 39.18
C ASP A 73 14.87 9.81 37.85
N CYS A 74 14.93 10.57 36.76
CA CYS A 74 15.14 10.13 35.38
C CYS A 74 16.23 10.96 34.67
N GLU A 75 16.91 11.86 35.40
CA GLU A 75 17.80 12.91 34.85
C GLU A 75 19.09 12.32 34.22
N GLU A 76 19.55 11.15 34.69
CA GLU A 76 20.80 10.53 34.21
C GLU A 76 20.80 10.18 32.72
N ALA A 77 19.62 9.90 32.13
CA ALA A 77 19.49 9.49 30.73
C ALA A 77 19.58 10.64 29.71
N HIS A 78 19.54 11.90 30.15
CA HIS A 78 19.40 13.08 29.27
C HIS A 78 20.41 14.20 29.57
N GLN A 79 21.66 13.81 29.89
CA GLN A 79 22.76 14.72 30.20
C GLN A 79 23.00 15.75 29.09
N LEU A 80 23.10 17.04 29.48
CA LEU A 80 23.33 18.13 28.54
C LEU A 80 24.72 18.00 27.87
N PRO A 81 24.83 18.17 26.54
CA PRO A 81 26.09 18.05 25.82
C PRO A 81 27.11 19.08 26.31
N ARG A 82 28.19 18.60 26.94
CA ARG A 82 29.19 19.46 27.62
C ARG A 82 30.01 20.35 26.67
N THR A 83 29.90 20.18 25.36
CA THR A 83 30.58 20.99 24.34
C THR A 83 29.58 21.79 23.50
N ARG A 84 29.94 23.03 23.13
CA ARG A 84 29.10 23.88 22.27
C ARG A 84 28.90 23.31 20.87
N TRP A 85 29.87 22.56 20.35
CA TRP A 85 29.76 21.92 19.04
C TRP A 85 28.79 20.72 19.06
N GLY A 86 28.87 19.85 20.08
CA GLY A 86 27.88 18.78 20.28
C GLY A 86 26.47 19.32 20.53
N SER A 87 26.36 20.44 21.25
CA SER A 87 25.10 21.17 21.43
C SER A 87 24.50 21.62 20.09
N LEU A 88 25.32 22.22 19.22
CA LEU A 88 24.87 22.69 17.90
C LEU A 88 24.40 21.52 17.02
N VAL A 89 25.14 20.41 16.98
CA VAL A 89 24.74 19.21 16.21
C VAL A 89 23.41 18.66 16.73
N ILE A 90 23.27 18.45 18.05
CA ILE A 90 22.04 17.88 18.65
C ILE A 90 20.84 18.81 18.42
N TYR A 91 20.97 20.12 18.64
CA TYR A 91 19.84 21.03 18.38
C TYR A 91 19.52 21.15 16.88
N SER A 92 20.50 21.06 15.98
CA SER A 92 20.25 21.07 14.53
C SER A 92 19.42 19.86 14.08
N LEU A 93 19.63 18.68 14.68
CA LEU A 93 18.86 17.46 14.38
C LEU A 93 17.37 17.61 14.71
N PHE A 94 17.00 18.36 15.75
CA PHE A 94 15.60 18.62 16.10
C PHE A 94 15.01 19.86 15.40
N LEU A 95 15.84 20.86 15.10
CA LEU A 95 15.40 22.10 14.46
C LEU A 95 15.22 21.95 12.94
N LEU A 96 15.95 21.04 12.29
CA LEU A 96 15.79 20.72 10.87
C LEU A 96 14.39 20.18 10.54
N PRO A 97 13.82 19.18 11.24
CA PRO A 97 12.43 18.75 11.03
C PRO A 97 11.39 19.86 11.22
N ILE A 98 11.60 20.78 12.17
CA ILE A 98 10.70 21.93 12.38
C ILE A 98 10.78 22.89 11.19
N LEU A 99 11.98 23.27 10.75
CA LEU A 99 12.16 24.11 9.56
C LEU A 99 11.58 23.46 8.32
N MET A 100 11.87 22.18 8.09
CA MET A 100 11.34 21.40 6.97
C MET A 100 9.80 21.39 6.99
N GLY A 101 9.17 21.12 8.14
CA GLY A 101 7.71 21.09 8.27
C GLY A 101 7.01 22.43 7.99
N PHE A 102 7.71 23.56 8.12
CA PHE A 102 7.18 24.89 7.78
C PHE A 102 7.60 25.41 6.39
N PHE A 103 8.70 24.90 5.80
CA PHE A 103 9.20 25.33 4.48
C PHE A 103 8.86 24.37 3.33
N MET A 104 8.55 23.11 3.61
CA MET A 104 8.21 22.14 2.57
C MET A 104 6.81 22.45 2.00
N PRO A 105 6.66 22.55 0.66
CA PRO A 105 5.35 22.78 0.07
C PRO A 105 4.47 21.54 0.20
N ASP A 106 3.23 21.72 0.64
CA ASP A 106 2.26 20.64 0.78
C ASP A 106 1.90 20.04 -0.59
N LYS A 107 2.53 18.91 -0.89
CA LYS A 107 2.25 18.11 -2.08
C LYS A 107 1.66 16.78 -1.65
N ILE A 108 0.50 16.47 -2.20
CA ILE A 108 -0.02 15.09 -2.25
C ILE A 108 0.98 14.19 -2.98
N LEU A 109 0.96 12.89 -2.70
CA LEU A 109 1.77 11.93 -3.44
C LEU A 109 1.35 11.91 -4.93
N GLY A 110 2.34 11.86 -5.82
CA GLY A 110 2.16 11.83 -7.27
C GLY A 110 2.92 10.66 -7.92
N SER A 111 2.84 10.57 -9.24
CA SER A 111 3.43 9.52 -10.08
C SER A 111 4.91 9.25 -9.81
N ALA A 112 5.71 10.27 -9.50
CA ALA A 112 7.11 10.11 -9.15
C ALA A 112 7.35 9.27 -7.87
N VAL A 113 6.36 9.17 -6.97
CA VAL A 113 6.41 8.28 -5.79
C VAL A 113 5.93 6.88 -6.15
N ALA A 114 4.91 6.74 -7.00
CA ALA A 114 4.45 5.46 -7.53
C ALA A 114 5.56 4.72 -8.29
N GLU A 115 6.25 5.43 -9.19
CA GLU A 115 7.36 4.95 -10.03
C GLU A 115 8.55 4.43 -9.19
N ASN A 116 8.74 4.97 -7.97
CA ASN A 116 9.78 4.53 -7.02
C ASN A 116 9.29 3.52 -5.96
N ARG A 117 8.01 3.13 -5.99
CA ARG A 117 7.39 2.20 -5.02
C ARG A 117 6.98 0.85 -5.62
N GLY A 118 6.77 0.80 -6.94
CA GLY A 118 6.06 -0.31 -7.58
C GLY A 118 4.55 -0.15 -7.41
N VAL A 119 3.79 -0.78 -8.31
CA VAL A 119 2.37 -0.45 -8.52
C VAL A 119 1.51 -1.70 -8.62
N THR A 120 0.48 -1.78 -7.79
CA THR A 120 -0.44 -2.93 -7.69
C THR A 120 -1.72 -2.62 -8.45
N LEU A 121 -1.80 -3.08 -9.69
CA LEU A 121 -2.88 -2.75 -10.63
C LEU A 121 -3.68 -4.01 -10.97
N LEU A 122 -4.95 -3.85 -11.37
CA LEU A 122 -5.82 -4.96 -11.76
C LEU A 122 -5.13 -5.88 -12.76
N GLY A 123 -5.10 -7.19 -12.49
CA GLY A 123 -4.41 -8.17 -13.33
C GLY A 123 -2.98 -8.50 -12.87
N SER A 124 -2.54 -7.98 -11.71
CA SER A 124 -1.22 -8.09 -11.09
C SER A 124 -0.04 -7.48 -11.86
N ASP A 125 0.97 -7.05 -11.10
CA ASP A 125 2.34 -6.67 -11.51
C ASP A 125 2.48 -5.68 -12.69
N ALA A 126 3.11 -4.51 -12.43
CA ALA A 126 3.44 -3.49 -13.43
C ALA A 126 4.04 -4.02 -14.76
N ARG A 127 4.78 -5.13 -14.71
CA ARG A 127 5.36 -5.82 -15.88
C ARG A 127 4.31 -6.37 -16.85
N LYS A 128 3.17 -6.87 -16.37
CA LYS A 128 2.10 -7.44 -17.22
C LYS A 128 1.37 -6.39 -18.03
N LEU A 129 1.27 -5.18 -17.50
CA LEU A 129 0.71 -4.03 -18.23
C LEU A 129 1.51 -3.66 -19.49
N ALA A 130 2.83 -3.86 -19.47
CA ALA A 130 3.65 -3.71 -20.67
C ALA A 130 3.32 -4.79 -21.74
N ALA A 131 2.89 -5.99 -21.33
CA ALA A 131 2.40 -7.00 -22.28
C ALA A 131 1.08 -6.56 -22.94
N VAL A 132 0.13 -5.98 -22.19
CA VAL A 132 -1.09 -5.36 -22.75
C VAL A 132 -0.75 -4.21 -23.71
N ALA A 133 0.29 -3.43 -23.42
CA ALA A 133 0.80 -2.40 -24.34
C ALA A 133 1.32 -3.02 -25.65
N THR A 134 1.95 -4.19 -25.63
CA THR A 134 2.43 -4.87 -26.84
C THR A 134 1.34 -5.55 -27.68
N GLU A 135 0.30 -6.15 -27.06
CA GLU A 135 -0.77 -6.82 -27.82
C GLU A 135 -1.63 -5.85 -28.65
N THR A 136 -1.68 -4.57 -28.28
CA THR A 136 -2.53 -3.57 -28.96
C THR A 136 -1.91 -2.98 -30.24
N GLY A 137 -0.83 -3.57 -30.77
CA GLY A 137 0.13 -2.84 -31.61
C GLY A 137 0.75 -3.51 -32.85
N GLN A 138 0.21 -4.56 -33.49
CA GLN A 138 0.60 -4.89 -34.87
C GLN A 138 -0.37 -5.81 -35.65
N PRO A 139 -0.58 -5.60 -36.97
CA PRO A 139 -1.26 -6.56 -37.85
C PRO A 139 -0.33 -7.70 -38.25
N GLU A 140 -0.94 -8.83 -38.62
CA GLU A 140 -0.27 -10.10 -38.96
C GLU A 140 0.74 -9.99 -40.12
N ALA A 141 1.98 -10.38 -39.87
CA ALA A 141 3.03 -10.54 -40.89
C ALA A 141 3.87 -11.79 -40.57
N ALA A 142 3.69 -12.85 -41.35
CA ALA A 142 4.29 -14.15 -41.06
C ALA A 142 5.80 -14.21 -41.36
N SER A 143 6.55 -14.90 -40.50
CA SER A 143 7.88 -15.45 -40.81
C SER A 143 8.19 -16.62 -39.87
N GLN A 144 8.17 -17.85 -40.41
CA GLN A 144 8.88 -18.97 -39.80
C GLN A 144 10.40 -18.84 -40.12
N PRO A 145 11.26 -19.53 -39.37
CA PRO A 145 11.78 -20.78 -39.91
C PRO A 145 11.64 -21.96 -38.94
N ALA A 146 11.88 -23.18 -39.44
CA ALA A 146 11.83 -24.43 -38.70
C ALA A 146 13.19 -25.17 -38.77
N GLY A 147 13.43 -26.07 -37.82
CA GLY A 147 14.69 -26.81 -37.64
C GLY A 147 15.50 -26.29 -36.43
N GLU A 148 16.14 -27.12 -35.60
CA GLU A 148 16.33 -28.58 -35.65
C GLU A 148 15.99 -29.28 -34.32
N GLN A 149 15.97 -30.62 -34.33
CA GLN A 149 15.50 -31.46 -33.21
C GLN A 149 16.65 -32.18 -32.49
N GLY A 150 16.48 -32.37 -31.17
CA GLY A 150 17.24 -33.33 -30.35
C GLY A 150 17.79 -32.71 -29.05
N GLY A 151 17.67 -33.35 -27.88
CA GLY A 151 16.95 -34.59 -27.55
C GLY A 151 17.32 -35.11 -26.16
N GLN A 152 16.44 -35.93 -25.57
CA GLN A 152 16.69 -36.81 -24.40
C GLN A 152 16.95 -36.16 -23.01
N ALA A 153 15.85 -36.06 -22.26
CA ALA A 153 15.66 -36.46 -20.85
C ALA A 153 16.85 -36.58 -19.86
N ALA A 154 16.75 -35.79 -18.78
CA ALA A 154 16.63 -36.25 -17.38
C ALA A 154 17.89 -36.81 -16.63
N PRO A 155 17.89 -36.81 -15.27
CA PRO A 155 19.09 -36.48 -14.48
C PRO A 155 19.36 -37.55 -13.38
N PRO A 156 19.85 -37.24 -12.16
CA PRO A 156 20.86 -36.26 -11.70
C PRO A 156 22.07 -36.96 -11.04
N GLN A 157 23.06 -36.22 -10.52
CA GLN A 157 23.97 -36.80 -9.51
C GLN A 157 24.50 -35.77 -8.49
N GLN A 158 24.40 -36.12 -7.20
CA GLN A 158 25.06 -35.43 -6.08
C GLN A 158 26.24 -36.27 -5.57
N ALA A 159 27.41 -35.66 -5.36
CA ALA A 159 28.47 -36.10 -4.43
C ALA A 159 29.66 -35.11 -4.47
N ASN A 160 30.56 -35.05 -3.49
CA ASN A 160 30.40 -35.05 -2.03
C ASN A 160 31.66 -34.38 -1.41
N ALA A 161 31.67 -34.10 -0.11
CA ALA A 161 32.71 -33.39 0.62
C ALA A 161 34.11 -34.03 0.63
N GLN A 162 35.14 -33.17 0.68
CA GLN A 162 36.38 -33.31 1.46
C GLN A 162 37.13 -31.95 1.45
N GLY A 163 37.75 -31.45 2.53
CA GLY A 163 37.78 -31.92 3.92
C GLY A 163 39.20 -32.11 4.46
N MET A 164 39.80 -31.04 5.03
CA MET A 164 41.01 -31.10 5.86
C MET A 164 40.95 -30.04 6.97
N ALA A 165 41.56 -30.34 8.12
CA ALA A 165 41.57 -29.48 9.31
C ALA A 165 42.75 -29.83 10.24
N GLU A 166 43.30 -28.83 10.95
CA GLU A 166 43.96 -28.96 12.25
C GLU A 166 43.65 -27.66 13.06
N THR A 167 43.17 -27.65 14.32
CA THR A 167 43.77 -28.07 15.62
C THR A 167 44.97 -27.15 15.99
N THR A 168 45.14 -26.57 17.21
CA THR A 168 44.81 -27.04 18.58
C THR A 168 44.78 -25.89 19.63
N THR A 169 43.99 -26.03 20.72
CA THR A 169 44.11 -25.39 22.08
C THR A 169 44.22 -23.85 22.23
N GLY A 170 43.51 -23.16 23.13
CA GLY A 170 42.58 -23.51 24.24
C GLY A 170 42.05 -22.21 24.91
N GLU A 171 41.48 -22.14 26.13
CA GLU A 171 41.13 -23.16 27.14
C GLU A 171 40.05 -22.64 28.16
N ALA A 172 40.32 -22.62 29.48
CA ALA A 172 39.45 -22.19 30.59
C ALA A 172 39.28 -20.64 30.73
N GLN A 173 38.30 -20.01 31.42
CA GLN A 173 37.02 -20.31 32.13
C GLN A 173 36.30 -18.93 32.39
N THR A 174 35.09 -18.70 32.94
CA THR A 174 34.08 -19.49 33.69
C THR A 174 32.64 -18.87 33.57
N ASN A 175 31.65 -19.50 34.22
CA ASN A 175 30.37 -19.00 34.77
C ASN A 175 30.33 -17.55 35.36
N GLU A 176 29.19 -16.86 35.58
CA GLU A 176 27.75 -17.26 35.62
C GLU A 176 26.80 -16.27 34.91
N SER A 177 25.62 -16.74 34.45
CA SER A 177 24.34 -16.00 34.51
C SER A 177 23.15 -16.94 34.28
N GLN A 178 22.05 -16.75 35.04
CA GLN A 178 20.91 -17.67 35.06
C GLN A 178 19.72 -17.19 34.21
N THR A 179 19.27 -18.08 33.33
CA THR A 179 17.89 -18.58 33.22
C THR A 179 16.70 -17.60 33.28
N ALA A 180 16.06 -17.42 32.11
CA ALA A 180 14.59 -17.52 31.97
C ALA A 180 14.27 -18.09 30.58
N GLN A 181 13.30 -19.00 30.47
CA GLN A 181 13.02 -19.76 29.23
C GLN A 181 11.56 -19.59 28.79
N GLN A 182 11.31 -19.65 27.48
CA GLN A 182 10.02 -20.05 26.93
C GLN A 182 10.25 -20.90 25.66
N PRO A 183 9.67 -22.11 25.56
CA PRO A 183 10.05 -23.09 24.53
C PRO A 183 9.26 -22.99 23.22
N ALA A 184 9.86 -23.49 22.14
CA ALA A 184 9.19 -23.72 20.86
C ALA A 184 8.52 -25.11 20.79
N PRO A 185 7.43 -25.28 20.01
CA PRO A 185 6.80 -26.58 19.79
C PRO A 185 7.61 -27.47 18.81
N PRO A 186 7.56 -28.82 18.97
CA PRO A 186 8.33 -29.76 18.15
C PRO A 186 7.65 -30.10 16.80
N LYS A 187 8.38 -30.83 15.95
CA LYS A 187 7.95 -31.25 14.60
C LYS A 187 7.82 -32.78 14.51
N ALA A 188 6.85 -33.23 13.71
CA ALA A 188 6.67 -34.58 13.16
C ALA A 188 6.37 -35.76 14.11
N THR A 189 5.33 -36.52 13.76
CA THR A 189 5.41 -37.95 13.43
C THR A 189 4.27 -38.25 12.44
N GLU A 190 4.44 -39.27 11.60
CA GLU A 190 3.64 -39.55 10.40
C GLU A 190 3.16 -41.01 10.42
N GLN A 191 1.87 -41.28 10.22
CA GLN A 191 1.42 -42.65 9.92
C GLN A 191 0.07 -42.74 9.18
N ALA A 192 0.19 -42.95 7.86
CA ALA A 192 -0.58 -43.77 6.90
C ALA A 192 -2.00 -44.34 7.18
N ALA A 193 -2.64 -44.68 6.04
CA ALA A 193 -3.87 -45.47 5.84
C ALA A 193 -5.22 -44.72 6.06
N SER A 194 -6.24 -44.91 5.22
CA SER A 194 -6.33 -45.62 3.93
C SER A 194 -7.39 -45.01 3.03
N ALA A 195 -7.24 -45.15 1.71
CA ALA A 195 -8.23 -44.69 0.74
C ALA A 195 -9.34 -45.73 0.54
N GLU A 196 -10.55 -45.26 0.27
CA GLU A 196 -11.56 -46.01 -0.48
C GLU A 196 -12.17 -45.07 -1.53
N ALA A 197 -12.37 -45.57 -2.75
CA ALA A 197 -12.80 -44.78 -3.89
C ALA A 197 -14.07 -45.37 -4.49
N THR A 198 -15.02 -44.52 -4.85
CA THR A 198 -16.13 -44.86 -5.75
C THR A 198 -16.14 -43.87 -6.92
N ALA A 199 -16.26 -44.39 -8.14
CA ALA A 199 -16.12 -43.61 -9.38
C ALA A 199 -17.19 -44.01 -10.40
N ALA A 200 -17.95 -43.01 -10.87
CA ALA A 200 -18.85 -42.98 -12.04
C ALA A 200 -19.54 -41.59 -12.04
N ASP A 201 -19.75 -40.88 -13.15
CA ASP A 201 -19.29 -41.11 -14.53
C ASP A 201 -19.13 -39.80 -15.33
N THR A 202 -18.29 -39.88 -16.35
CA THR A 202 -18.19 -39.13 -17.63
C THR A 202 -19.53 -38.52 -18.11
N ALA A 203 -19.69 -37.35 -18.76
CA ALA A 203 -18.94 -36.11 -19.06
C ALA A 203 -19.98 -35.17 -19.82
N PRO A 204 -19.64 -34.11 -20.60
CA PRO A 204 -18.39 -33.35 -20.76
C PRO A 204 -18.54 -31.81 -20.65
N ASN A 205 -17.37 -31.14 -20.57
CA ASN A 205 -17.05 -29.79 -21.05
C ASN A 205 -18.23 -28.85 -21.46
N ALA A 206 -18.69 -28.03 -20.51
CA ALA A 206 -19.43 -26.80 -20.81
C ALA A 206 -18.51 -25.59 -20.63
N ALA A 207 -17.99 -25.06 -21.74
CA ALA A 207 -17.26 -23.79 -21.72
C ALA A 207 -18.24 -22.64 -21.47
N SER A 208 -18.25 -22.11 -20.24
CA SER A 208 -19.11 -20.99 -19.84
C SER A 208 -18.78 -19.73 -20.63
N GLN A 209 -19.48 -19.51 -21.74
CA GLN A 209 -19.50 -18.20 -22.40
C GLN A 209 -20.07 -17.14 -21.43
N PRO A 210 -19.53 -15.91 -21.42
CA PRO A 210 -19.99 -14.87 -20.50
C PRO A 210 -21.45 -14.51 -20.81
N SER A 211 -22.36 -14.90 -19.92
CA SER A 211 -23.77 -14.56 -20.03
C SER A 211 -23.94 -13.06 -19.89
N GLY A 212 -24.53 -12.42 -20.90
CA GLY A 212 -24.73 -10.97 -20.92
C GLY A 212 -25.55 -10.52 -19.70
N ALA A 213 -25.12 -9.42 -19.08
CA ALA A 213 -25.65 -8.97 -17.80
C ALA A 213 -27.18 -8.86 -17.78
N ASN A 214 -27.83 -9.67 -16.95
CA ASN A 214 -29.26 -9.55 -16.68
C ASN A 214 -29.50 -8.80 -15.35
N PRO A 215 -29.88 -7.51 -15.37
CA PRO A 215 -30.06 -6.69 -14.17
C PRO A 215 -31.35 -7.02 -13.38
N SER A 216 -32.06 -8.11 -13.71
CA SER A 216 -33.31 -8.50 -13.04
C SER A 216 -33.15 -9.49 -11.88
N MET A 217 -31.93 -9.94 -11.58
CA MET A 217 -31.68 -10.90 -10.50
C MET A 217 -31.83 -10.24 -9.13
N SER A 218 -32.44 -10.97 -8.17
CA SER A 218 -32.50 -10.54 -6.78
C SER A 218 -31.13 -10.61 -6.10
N GLU A 219 -31.01 -9.96 -4.95
CA GLU A 219 -29.73 -9.89 -4.23
C GLU A 219 -29.24 -11.27 -3.77
N ASP A 220 -30.15 -12.12 -3.25
CA ASP A 220 -29.81 -13.49 -2.85
C ASP A 220 -29.40 -14.37 -4.04
N GLU A 221 -29.95 -14.13 -5.25
CA GLU A 221 -29.55 -14.85 -6.46
C GLU A 221 -28.16 -14.42 -6.93
N LEU A 222 -27.84 -13.12 -6.86
CA LEU A 222 -26.50 -12.60 -7.17
C LEU A 222 -25.47 -13.05 -6.15
N LYS A 223 -25.80 -13.08 -4.85
CA LYS A 223 -24.92 -13.65 -3.82
C LYS A 223 -24.63 -15.12 -4.11
N ARG A 224 -25.66 -15.96 -4.32
CA ARG A 224 -25.47 -17.38 -4.69
C ARG A 224 -24.67 -17.59 -5.97
N TYR A 225 -24.79 -16.70 -6.95
CA TYR A 225 -24.00 -16.71 -8.18
C TYR A 225 -22.50 -16.47 -7.88
N PHE A 226 -22.17 -15.41 -7.12
CA PHE A 226 -20.78 -15.07 -6.78
C PHE A 226 -20.15 -15.97 -5.71
N SER A 227 -20.94 -16.63 -4.85
CA SER A 227 -20.45 -17.64 -3.88
C SER A 227 -19.67 -18.78 -4.56
N GLY A 228 -19.99 -19.10 -5.82
CA GLY A 228 -19.32 -20.15 -6.59
C GLY A 228 -17.81 -19.91 -6.83
N GLY A 229 -17.33 -18.67 -6.67
CA GLY A 229 -15.91 -18.34 -6.77
C GLY A 229 -15.06 -18.75 -5.56
N GLY A 230 -15.67 -19.06 -4.40
CA GLY A 230 -14.96 -19.52 -3.21
C GLY A 230 -14.20 -18.43 -2.43
N PHE A 231 -14.33 -17.15 -2.80
CA PHE A 231 -13.61 -16.02 -2.18
C PHE A 231 -14.23 -15.48 -0.88
N GLY A 232 -15.22 -16.19 -0.33
CA GLY A 232 -15.91 -15.85 0.92
C GLY A 232 -16.98 -14.78 0.78
N ASP A 233 -17.80 -14.66 1.82
CA ASP A 233 -19.03 -13.86 1.82
C ASP A 233 -18.78 -12.35 1.61
N PHE A 234 -17.64 -11.83 2.08
CA PHE A 234 -17.29 -10.42 1.95
C PHE A 234 -17.22 -9.99 0.48
N TYR A 235 -16.28 -10.52 -0.32
CA TYR A 235 -16.17 -10.14 -1.73
C TYR A 235 -17.37 -10.60 -2.58
N THR A 236 -18.09 -11.65 -2.14
CA THR A 236 -19.37 -12.08 -2.73
C THR A 236 -20.44 -11.00 -2.61
N ASP A 237 -20.57 -10.38 -1.43
CA ASP A 237 -21.52 -9.28 -1.17
C ASP A 237 -21.14 -8.01 -1.95
N ILE A 238 -19.85 -7.69 -2.04
CA ILE A 238 -19.35 -6.58 -2.87
C ILE A 238 -19.68 -6.83 -4.34
N ALA A 239 -19.43 -8.05 -4.84
CA ALA A 239 -19.74 -8.42 -6.21
C ALA A 239 -21.24 -8.26 -6.51
N ALA A 240 -22.12 -8.79 -5.64
CA ALA A 240 -23.56 -8.64 -5.78
C ALA A 240 -24.00 -7.16 -5.76
N ALA A 241 -23.46 -6.35 -4.85
CA ALA A 241 -23.78 -4.92 -4.74
C ALA A 241 -23.33 -4.12 -5.97
N MET A 242 -22.10 -4.33 -6.45
CA MET A 242 -21.56 -3.67 -7.65
C MET A 242 -22.29 -4.13 -8.92
N TYR A 243 -22.61 -5.41 -9.05
CA TYR A 243 -23.21 -5.96 -10.27
C TYR A 243 -24.62 -5.42 -10.54
N LYS A 244 -25.37 -5.05 -9.50
CA LYS A 244 -26.69 -4.40 -9.61
C LYS A 244 -26.62 -2.97 -10.19
N GLN A 245 -25.46 -2.32 -10.15
CA GLN A 245 -25.31 -0.94 -10.60
C GLN A 245 -25.32 -0.87 -12.15
N PRO A 246 -26.08 0.06 -12.77
CA PRO A 246 -26.06 0.26 -14.23
C PRO A 246 -24.74 0.88 -14.71
N VAL A 247 -24.04 1.56 -13.80
CA VAL A 247 -22.66 2.02 -13.90
C VAL A 247 -22.05 1.78 -12.54
N ILE A 248 -21.02 0.94 -12.48
CA ILE A 248 -20.28 0.63 -11.26
C ILE A 248 -19.56 1.90 -10.81
N SER A 249 -19.68 2.27 -9.55
CA SER A 249 -18.98 3.42 -8.95
C SER A 249 -17.83 2.93 -8.07
N LEU A 250 -16.58 3.14 -8.49
CA LEU A 250 -15.41 2.98 -7.61
C LEU A 250 -15.05 4.33 -7.00
N HIS A 251 -15.74 4.66 -5.91
CA HIS A 251 -15.54 5.84 -5.07
C HIS A 251 -14.65 5.52 -3.85
N ASP A 252 -14.22 6.56 -3.11
CA ASP A 252 -13.13 6.49 -2.12
C ASP A 252 -13.26 5.35 -1.07
N LYS A 253 -14.49 5.04 -0.63
CA LYS A 253 -14.78 3.96 0.34
C LYS A 253 -14.60 2.55 -0.21
N ILE A 254 -14.87 2.36 -1.50
CA ILE A 254 -14.96 1.04 -2.15
C ILE A 254 -13.84 0.82 -3.18
N PHE A 255 -12.93 1.78 -3.34
CA PHE A 255 -11.92 1.75 -4.39
C PHE A 255 -11.01 0.52 -4.29
N LEU A 256 -10.47 0.20 -3.11
CA LEU A 256 -9.55 -0.94 -2.97
C LEU A 256 -10.29 -2.27 -3.03
N ASP A 257 -11.28 -2.49 -2.16
CA ASP A 257 -12.04 -3.73 -2.11
C ASP A 257 -12.80 -4.00 -3.42
N GLY A 258 -13.33 -2.96 -4.06
CA GLY A 258 -14.00 -3.04 -5.35
C GLY A 258 -13.06 -3.30 -6.53
N LEU A 259 -11.81 -2.80 -6.50
CA LEU A 259 -10.78 -3.26 -7.44
C LEU A 259 -10.49 -4.75 -7.21
N THR A 260 -10.31 -5.20 -5.96
CA THR A 260 -10.11 -6.63 -5.65
C THR A 260 -11.30 -7.49 -6.13
N THR A 261 -12.54 -7.05 -5.93
CA THR A 261 -13.75 -7.72 -6.48
C THR A 261 -13.74 -7.77 -8.01
N LEU A 262 -13.32 -6.70 -8.70
CA LEU A 262 -13.20 -6.70 -10.17
C LEU A 262 -12.11 -7.66 -10.68
N GLU A 263 -11.04 -7.89 -9.91
CA GLU A 263 -9.99 -8.87 -10.24
C GLU A 263 -10.47 -10.31 -9.99
N LEU A 264 -11.10 -10.58 -8.83
CA LEU A 264 -11.62 -11.89 -8.46
C LEU A 264 -12.74 -12.39 -9.38
N TYR A 265 -13.58 -11.48 -9.89
CA TYR A 265 -14.76 -11.79 -10.72
C TYR A 265 -14.65 -11.15 -12.13
N ALA A 266 -13.44 -11.06 -12.68
CA ALA A 266 -13.14 -10.35 -13.92
C ALA A 266 -14.02 -10.76 -15.12
N LYS A 267 -14.36 -12.05 -15.24
CA LYS A 267 -15.20 -12.58 -16.33
C LYS A 267 -16.65 -12.10 -16.26
N ASP A 268 -17.18 -11.98 -15.06
CA ASP A 268 -18.58 -11.61 -14.82
C ASP A 268 -18.78 -10.10 -14.98
N PHE A 269 -17.79 -9.32 -14.55
CA PHE A 269 -17.76 -7.86 -14.73
C PHE A 269 -17.38 -7.40 -16.15
N ALA A 270 -16.92 -8.31 -17.01
CA ALA A 270 -16.64 -8.01 -18.41
C ALA A 270 -17.88 -7.43 -19.12
N GLY A 271 -17.70 -6.27 -19.74
CA GLY A 271 -18.74 -5.56 -20.48
C GLY A 271 -19.61 -4.61 -19.68
N LYS A 272 -19.50 -4.57 -18.34
CA LYS A 272 -20.15 -3.57 -17.49
C LYS A 272 -19.55 -2.17 -17.72
N GLN A 273 -20.31 -1.13 -17.40
CA GLN A 273 -19.79 0.25 -17.32
C GLN A 273 -19.19 0.49 -15.93
N LEU A 274 -18.02 1.12 -15.87
CA LEU A 274 -17.35 1.56 -14.64
C LEU A 274 -17.12 3.08 -14.70
N GLU A 275 -17.27 3.74 -13.55
CA GLU A 275 -16.93 5.13 -13.27
C GLU A 275 -16.01 5.19 -12.04
N THR A 276 -14.88 5.91 -12.13
CA THR A 276 -13.93 6.09 -11.03
C THR A 276 -13.16 7.41 -11.12
N LEU A 277 -12.38 7.75 -10.09
CA LEU A 277 -11.67 9.02 -9.95
C LEU A 277 -10.29 8.81 -9.35
N GLY A 278 -9.26 9.35 -10.01
CA GLY A 278 -7.87 9.23 -9.59
C GLY A 278 -6.91 10.16 -10.34
N PHE A 279 -5.62 10.07 -10.02
CA PHE A 279 -4.58 10.78 -10.75
C PHE A 279 -4.10 9.96 -11.95
N VAL A 280 -3.65 10.66 -12.99
CA VAL A 280 -3.07 10.07 -14.19
C VAL A 280 -1.66 9.58 -13.88
N TYR A 281 -1.52 8.27 -13.85
CA TYR A 281 -0.24 7.57 -13.74
C TYR A 281 0.15 6.94 -15.09
N ARG A 282 1.45 6.82 -15.35
CA ARG A 282 1.99 6.12 -16.52
C ARG A 282 3.21 5.32 -16.10
N GLU A 283 3.03 4.01 -16.03
CA GLU A 283 4.10 3.03 -15.84
C GLU A 283 5.04 3.03 -17.05
N PRO A 284 6.36 2.93 -16.86
CA PRO A 284 7.30 2.71 -17.95
C PRO A 284 6.93 1.45 -18.77
N GLY A 285 6.77 1.62 -20.09
CA GLY A 285 6.39 0.54 -21.01
C GLY A 285 4.93 0.54 -21.47
N LEU A 286 4.06 1.39 -20.90
CA LEU A 286 2.73 1.67 -21.48
C LEU A 286 2.84 2.49 -22.76
N GLY A 287 1.95 2.23 -23.73
CA GLY A 287 1.87 3.00 -24.98
C GLY A 287 1.21 4.38 -24.81
N ASP A 288 1.36 5.28 -25.78
CA ASP A 288 0.82 6.64 -25.72
C ASP A 288 -0.71 6.71 -25.54
N LYS A 289 -1.41 5.67 -26.01
CA LYS A 289 -2.87 5.47 -25.89
C LYS A 289 -3.32 4.92 -24.53
N GLN A 290 -2.38 4.69 -23.61
CA GLN A 290 -2.61 4.06 -22.31
C GLN A 290 -2.17 4.98 -21.17
N PHE A 291 -2.94 4.92 -20.09
CA PHE A 291 -2.56 5.45 -18.77
C PHE A 291 -3.35 4.72 -17.69
N VAL A 292 -2.92 4.86 -16.45
CA VAL A 292 -3.59 4.27 -15.28
C VAL A 292 -4.31 5.37 -14.52
N VAL A 293 -5.57 5.15 -14.17
CA VAL A 293 -6.27 5.99 -13.18
C VAL A 293 -5.98 5.42 -11.80
N ALA A 294 -5.17 6.15 -11.03
CA ALA A 294 -4.56 5.64 -9.81
C ALA A 294 -5.00 6.40 -8.55
N ARG A 295 -4.92 5.72 -7.41
CA ARG A 295 -5.01 6.28 -6.05
C ARG A 295 -3.92 5.68 -5.18
N PHE A 296 -3.45 6.46 -4.21
CA PHE A 296 -2.56 5.97 -3.17
C PHE A 296 -3.38 5.42 -2.00
N SER A 297 -2.89 4.35 -1.37
CA SER A 297 -3.38 3.80 -0.10
C SER A 297 -2.26 3.89 0.92
N VAL A 298 -2.60 4.29 2.15
CA VAL A 298 -1.68 4.37 3.30
C VAL A 298 -2.27 3.64 4.50
N THR A 299 -1.43 2.92 5.24
CA THR A 299 -1.83 2.19 6.45
C THR A 299 -1.68 3.08 7.69
N CYS A 300 -0.56 3.79 7.81
CA CYS A 300 -0.30 4.77 8.85
C CYS A 300 0.08 6.15 8.27
N CYS A 301 0.95 6.21 7.27
CA CYS A 301 1.48 7.47 6.74
C CYS A 301 2.01 7.35 5.30
N THR A 302 2.28 8.49 4.66
CA THR A 302 2.83 8.52 3.30
C THR A 302 4.14 7.74 3.10
N ALA A 303 4.89 7.47 4.18
CA ALA A 303 6.07 6.63 4.12
C ALA A 303 5.75 5.16 3.77
N ASP A 304 4.56 4.65 4.06
CA ASP A 304 4.11 3.29 3.70
C ASP A 304 3.28 3.22 2.40
N ALA A 305 3.04 4.37 1.75
CA ALA A 305 2.12 4.47 0.62
C ALA A 305 2.38 3.49 -0.53
N SER A 306 1.34 2.72 -0.85
CA SER A 306 1.19 1.87 -2.03
C SER A 306 0.22 2.52 -3.01
N VAL A 307 0.25 2.12 -4.28
CA VAL A 307 -0.57 2.73 -5.35
C VAL A 307 -1.34 1.67 -6.14
N PHE A 308 -2.63 1.95 -6.35
CA PHE A 308 -3.63 1.06 -6.91
C PHE A 308 -4.44 1.76 -8.00
N GLY A 309 -4.97 1.01 -8.98
CA GLY A 309 -5.71 1.61 -10.09
C GLY A 309 -6.06 0.65 -11.23
N ILE A 310 -6.67 1.21 -12.27
CA ILE A 310 -7.11 0.52 -13.49
C ILE A 310 -6.46 1.11 -14.73
N LEU A 311 -6.08 0.25 -15.69
CA LEU A 311 -5.61 0.66 -17.01
C LEU A 311 -6.77 1.22 -17.85
N VAL A 312 -6.54 2.38 -18.47
CA VAL A 312 -7.47 3.05 -19.38
C VAL A 312 -6.85 3.14 -20.77
N GLU A 313 -7.61 2.70 -21.79
CA GLU A 313 -7.22 2.81 -23.20
C GLU A 313 -8.08 3.87 -23.90
N SER A 314 -7.41 4.89 -24.45
CA SER A 314 -8.06 5.98 -25.18
C SER A 314 -7.11 6.59 -26.21
N GLU A 315 -7.61 6.85 -27.42
CA GLU A 315 -6.89 7.61 -28.45
C GLU A 315 -6.40 8.98 -27.93
N ASP A 316 -7.16 9.57 -27.00
CA ASP A 316 -6.89 10.86 -26.38
C ASP A 316 -6.04 10.77 -25.10
N ALA A 317 -5.56 9.58 -24.73
CA ALA A 317 -4.80 9.37 -23.49
C ALA A 317 -3.59 10.31 -23.36
N SER A 318 -2.82 10.53 -24.43
CA SER A 318 -1.63 11.39 -24.45
C SER A 318 -1.90 12.87 -24.08
N LYS A 319 -3.15 13.34 -24.16
CA LYS A 319 -3.56 14.71 -23.77
C LYS A 319 -3.52 14.93 -22.25
N TRP A 320 -3.53 13.86 -21.46
CA TRP A 320 -3.62 13.93 -20.00
C TRP A 320 -2.23 13.87 -19.36
N ALA A 321 -1.85 14.95 -18.67
CA ALA A 321 -0.55 15.06 -18.00
C ALA A 321 -0.43 14.12 -16.79
N LYS A 322 0.78 13.61 -16.50
CA LYS A 322 1.07 12.93 -15.23
C LYS A 322 0.61 13.82 -14.05
N ASP A 323 0.12 13.22 -12.97
CA ASP A 323 -0.38 13.88 -11.74
C ASP A 323 -1.65 14.73 -11.90
N SER A 324 -2.18 14.89 -13.12
CA SER A 324 -3.51 15.50 -13.30
C SER A 324 -4.60 14.58 -12.76
N TRP A 325 -5.59 15.14 -12.08
CA TRP A 325 -6.72 14.38 -11.54
C TRP A 325 -7.86 14.32 -12.54
N VAL A 326 -8.36 13.11 -12.76
CA VAL A 326 -9.39 12.80 -13.75
C VAL A 326 -10.50 11.96 -13.14
N LYS A 327 -11.73 12.25 -13.57
CA LYS A 327 -12.86 11.33 -13.46
C LYS A 327 -13.00 10.60 -14.78
N VAL A 328 -13.08 9.27 -14.73
CA VAL A 328 -13.07 8.43 -15.92
C VAL A 328 -14.24 7.46 -15.89
N ARG A 329 -14.94 7.35 -17.01
CA ARG A 329 -16.06 6.41 -17.20
C ARG A 329 -15.99 5.72 -18.54
N GLY A 330 -15.95 4.40 -18.53
CA GLY A 330 -15.85 3.57 -19.73
C GLY A 330 -16.42 2.18 -19.52
N LYS A 331 -16.22 1.33 -20.53
CA LYS A 331 -16.64 -0.07 -20.53
C LYS A 331 -15.48 -0.94 -20.08
N LEU A 332 -15.73 -1.86 -19.15
CA LEU A 332 -14.78 -2.89 -18.76
C LEU A 332 -14.66 -3.91 -19.91
N GLU A 333 -13.46 -4.10 -20.43
CA GLU A 333 -13.12 -5.17 -21.37
C GLU A 333 -12.15 -6.15 -20.74
N LEU A 334 -12.38 -7.44 -21.00
CA LEU A 334 -11.50 -8.51 -20.57
C LEU A 334 -10.28 -8.61 -21.52
N ARG A 335 -9.13 -8.92 -20.93
CA ARG A 335 -7.88 -9.34 -21.58
C ARG A 335 -7.34 -10.58 -20.90
N GLN A 336 -6.48 -11.30 -21.59
CA GLN A 336 -5.75 -12.46 -21.07
C GLN A 336 -4.26 -12.14 -21.16
N VAL A 337 -3.57 -12.07 -20.03
CA VAL A 337 -2.20 -11.56 -19.94
C VAL A 337 -1.37 -12.56 -19.12
N ASP A 338 -0.41 -13.23 -19.75
CA ASP A 338 0.32 -14.37 -19.14
C ASP A 338 -0.59 -15.48 -18.56
N GLY A 339 -1.81 -15.62 -19.10
CA GLY A 339 -2.85 -16.54 -18.60
C GLY A 339 -3.72 -16.00 -17.45
N TYR A 340 -3.62 -14.71 -17.14
CA TYR A 340 -4.43 -14.03 -16.13
C TYR A 340 -5.53 -13.18 -16.78
N ASP A 341 -6.75 -13.31 -16.25
CA ASP A 341 -7.88 -12.46 -16.60
C ASP A 341 -7.68 -11.04 -16.06
N MET A 342 -7.53 -10.07 -16.96
CA MET A 342 -7.36 -8.65 -16.62
C MET A 342 -8.52 -7.82 -17.15
N LEU A 343 -9.02 -6.88 -16.34
CA LEU A 343 -10.00 -5.88 -16.77
C LEU A 343 -9.35 -4.54 -17.13
N VAL A 344 -9.70 -4.02 -18.30
CA VAL A 344 -9.17 -2.79 -18.90
C VAL A 344 -10.33 -1.87 -19.29
N LEU A 345 -10.20 -0.56 -19.05
CA LEU A 345 -11.27 0.41 -19.26
C LEU A 345 -11.18 1.03 -20.67
N LYS A 346 -12.12 0.68 -21.55
CA LYS A 346 -12.22 1.12 -22.95
C LYS A 346 -13.33 2.12 -23.21
N GLY A 347 -13.20 2.85 -24.33
CA GLY A 347 -14.21 3.81 -24.78
C GLY A 347 -14.46 4.94 -23.77
N ALA A 348 -13.43 5.28 -23.00
CA ALA A 348 -13.59 6.03 -21.77
C ALA A 348 -13.80 7.54 -22.02
N LYS A 349 -14.87 8.09 -21.46
CA LYS A 349 -15.03 9.53 -21.23
C LYS A 349 -14.14 9.93 -20.06
N ILE A 350 -13.27 10.92 -20.28
CA ILE A 350 -12.30 11.42 -19.29
C ILE A 350 -12.60 12.90 -19.06
N GLU A 351 -12.75 13.30 -17.80
CA GLU A 351 -13.08 14.67 -17.40
C GLU A 351 -12.06 15.18 -16.36
N PRO A 352 -11.56 16.43 -16.47
CA PRO A 352 -10.63 16.98 -15.50
C PRO A 352 -11.36 17.31 -14.19
N VAL A 353 -10.79 16.91 -13.06
CA VAL A 353 -11.32 17.23 -11.72
C VAL A 353 -10.21 17.79 -10.83
N LYS A 354 -10.61 18.40 -9.70
CA LYS A 354 -9.65 18.72 -8.63
C LYS A 354 -9.35 17.45 -7.83
N ALA A 355 -8.18 17.38 -7.22
CA ALA A 355 -7.88 16.36 -6.22
C ALA A 355 -8.95 16.42 -5.09
N PRO A 356 -9.43 15.26 -4.59
CA PRO A 356 -10.29 15.20 -3.42
C PRO A 356 -9.60 15.76 -2.15
N LYS A 357 -10.39 16.04 -1.10
CA LYS A 357 -9.84 16.48 0.20
C LYS A 357 -8.90 15.43 0.81
N ASP A 358 -9.31 14.17 0.80
CA ASP A 358 -8.44 13.04 1.10
C ASP A 358 -8.01 12.41 -0.24
N PRO A 359 -6.74 12.56 -0.67
CA PRO A 359 -6.26 11.97 -1.92
C PRO A 359 -6.11 10.45 -1.82
N TYR A 360 -6.16 9.87 -0.62
CA TYR A 360 -5.95 8.45 -0.38
C TYR A 360 -7.25 7.65 -0.47
N VAL A 361 -7.10 6.33 -0.43
CA VAL A 361 -8.16 5.33 -0.35
C VAL A 361 -7.75 4.26 0.66
N TYR A 362 -8.70 3.58 1.27
CA TYR A 362 -8.45 2.62 2.35
C TYR A 362 -9.32 1.37 2.15
N TYR A 363 -8.88 0.24 2.69
CA TYR A 363 -9.71 -0.97 2.75
C TYR A 363 -10.85 -0.77 3.75
N SER A 364 -12.07 -1.10 3.34
CA SER A 364 -13.19 -1.26 4.26
C SER A 364 -13.07 -2.59 5.01
N TYR A 365 -13.54 -2.60 6.26
CA TYR A 365 -13.75 -3.84 7.02
C TYR A 365 -15.25 -4.09 7.27
N GLU A 366 -16.12 -3.26 6.68
CA GLU A 366 -17.56 -3.23 6.94
C GLU A 366 -18.35 -3.14 5.63
N ALA A 367 -19.19 -4.15 5.36
CA ALA A 367 -19.99 -4.22 4.13
C ALA A 367 -21.11 -3.15 4.06
N ALA A 368 -21.42 -2.49 5.18
CA ALA A 368 -22.43 -1.42 5.23
C ALA A 368 -22.02 -0.15 4.46
N ASP A 369 -20.71 0.13 4.37
CA ASP A 369 -20.16 1.32 3.70
C ASP A 369 -20.23 1.27 2.16
N ILE A 370 -20.78 0.19 1.61
CA ILE A 370 -20.76 -0.19 0.19
C ILE A 370 -22.09 0.17 -0.51
N GLN A 371 -23.12 0.52 0.26
CA GLN A 371 -24.45 0.91 -0.24
C GLN A 371 -24.73 2.43 -0.18
N SER A 372 -23.75 3.25 0.24
CA SER A 372 -23.93 4.69 0.55
C SER A 372 -23.28 5.64 -0.47
#